data_AF-A0A923VV56-F1
#
_entry.id   AF-A0A923VV56-F1
#
_cell.length_a   1.000
_cell.length_b   1.000
_cell.length_c   1.000
_cell.angle_alpha   90.00
_cell.angle_beta   90.00
_cell.angle_gamma   90.00
#
_symmetry.space_group_name_H-M   'P 1'
#
loop_
_entity.id
_entity.type
_entity.pdbx_description
1 polymer ?
#
loop_
_entity_poly.entity_id
_entity_poly.type
_entity_poly.pdbx_seq_one_letter_code
_entity_poly.pdbx_strand_id
1 'polypeptide(L)' 'LKLLTKILGIPSPKGDIDGSQVGHVFYVEKDIDRIVTYCEKDTIAVAQIFLRLRREAILVEEEIIHI' A
#
# COMPACT_ATOMS: atom_id res chain seq x y z
N LEU A 1 8.17 -1.26 0.13
CA LEU A 1 7.48 -2.16 -0.84
C LEU A 1 7.74 -1.82 -2.32
N LYS A 2 8.09 -0.57 -2.67
CA LYS A 2 8.26 -0.07 -4.06
C LYS A 2 9.10 -0.98 -5.00
N LEU A 3 10.24 -1.50 -4.54
CA LEU A 3 11.11 -2.35 -5.38
C LEU A 3 10.46 -3.70 -5.71
N LEU A 4 9.93 -4.39 -4.70
CA LEU A 4 9.31 -5.70 -4.86
C LEU A 4 8.07 -5.63 -5.75
N THR A 5 7.18 -4.64 -5.54
CA THR A 5 6.00 -4.46 -6.40
C THR A 5 6.40 -4.23 -7.85
N LYS A 6 7.47 -3.46 -8.10
CA LYS A 6 7.97 -3.19 -9.46
C LYS A 6 8.52 -4.44 -10.14
N ILE A 7 9.34 -5.24 -9.43
CA ILE A 7 9.93 -6.47 -9.97
C ILE A 7 8.85 -7.52 -10.26
N LEU A 8 7.83 -7.62 -9.39
CA LEU A 8 6.75 -8.59 -9.53
C LEU A 8 5.62 -8.11 -10.45
N GLY A 9 5.76 -6.96 -11.11
CA GLY A 9 4.75 -6.40 -12.01
C GLY A 9 3.40 -6.13 -11.32
N ILE A 10 3.43 -5.77 -10.04
CA ILE A 10 2.25 -5.38 -9.26
C ILE A 10 2.10 -3.86 -9.39
N PRO A 11 0.90 -3.33 -9.72
CA PRO A 11 0.63 -1.90 -9.69
C PRO A 11 1.10 -1.30 -8.37
N SER A 12 1.91 -0.26 -8.44
CA SER A 12 2.49 0.30 -7.22
C SER A 12 1.38 0.97 -6.40
N PRO A 13 1.26 0.69 -5.10
CA PRO A 13 0.24 1.29 -4.24
C PRO A 13 0.59 2.74 -3.88
N LYS A 14 1.41 3.43 -4.69
CA LYS A 14 2.01 4.74 -4.33
C LYS A 14 0.90 5.70 -3.92
N GLY A 15 0.85 5.96 -2.62
CA GLY A 15 0.14 7.09 -2.06
C GLY A 15 0.95 8.36 -2.21
N ASP A 16 0.43 9.38 -1.58
CA ASP A 16 0.91 10.76 -1.53
C ASP A 16 1.94 11.02 -0.42
N ILE A 17 2.15 10.05 0.49
CA ILE A 17 3.18 10.08 1.53
C ILE A 17 4.03 8.79 1.54
N ASP A 18 5.23 8.85 2.11
CA ASP A 18 6.03 7.67 2.47
C ASP A 18 6.28 7.57 3.99
N GLY A 19 6.83 6.43 4.42
CA GLY A 19 7.04 6.13 5.85
C GLY A 19 7.85 7.19 6.61
N SER A 20 8.73 7.95 5.94
CA SER A 20 9.47 9.04 6.60
C SER A 20 8.60 10.25 6.92
N GLN A 21 7.48 10.41 6.22
CA GLN A 21 6.56 11.54 6.35
C GLN A 21 5.47 11.31 7.40
N VAL A 22 5.24 10.06 7.83
CA VAL A 22 4.18 9.71 8.81
C VAL A 22 4.26 10.57 10.08
N GLY A 23 5.46 10.80 10.59
CA GLY A 23 5.65 11.66 11.77
C GLY A 23 5.24 13.12 11.52
N HIS A 24 5.58 13.69 10.37
CA HIS A 24 5.17 15.04 10.00
C HIS A 24 3.65 15.14 9.89
N VAL A 25 3.04 14.20 9.18
CA VAL A 25 1.58 14.15 8.97
C VAL A 25 0.84 14.04 10.32
N PHE A 26 1.35 13.23 11.24
CA PHE A 26 0.74 13.07 12.56
C PHE A 26 0.87 14.33 13.44
N TYR A 27 2.08 14.85 13.62
CA TYR A 27 2.32 15.93 14.59
C TYR A 27 2.02 17.33 14.07
N VAL A 28 2.22 17.57 12.77
CA VAL A 28 2.09 18.90 12.16
C VAL A 28 0.75 19.03 11.44
N GLU A 29 0.48 18.14 10.49
CA GLU A 29 -0.74 18.21 9.67
C GLU A 29 -1.98 17.74 10.43
N LYS A 30 -1.79 16.89 11.46
CA LYS A 30 -2.85 16.29 12.28
C LYS A 30 -3.89 15.52 11.45
N ASP A 31 -3.44 14.90 10.36
CA ASP A 31 -4.28 14.17 9.43
C ASP A 31 -4.07 12.66 9.59
N ILE A 32 -4.83 12.06 10.50
CA ILE A 32 -4.73 10.62 10.82
C ILE A 32 -5.31 9.78 9.68
N ASP A 33 -6.38 10.23 9.04
CA ASP A 33 -7.06 9.48 7.98
C ASP A 33 -6.14 9.25 6.78
N ARG A 34 -5.27 10.23 6.49
CA ARG A 34 -4.21 10.11 5.48
C ARG A 34 -3.16 9.05 5.82
N ILE A 35 -2.82 8.90 7.10
CA ILE A 35 -1.90 7.85 7.57
C ILE A 35 -2.58 6.47 7.50
N VAL A 36 -3.87 6.39 7.83
CA VAL A 36 -4.67 5.16 7.75
C VAL A 36 -4.69 4.64 6.31
N THR A 37 -5.07 5.51 5.36
CA THR A 37 -5.05 5.21 3.90
C THR A 37 -3.67 4.72 3.43
N TYR A 38 -2.58 5.30 3.95
CA TYR A 38 -1.21 4.88 3.62
C TYR A 38 -0.92 3.44 4.09
N CYS A 39 -1.27 3.13 5.34
CA CYS A 39 -1.03 1.81 5.94
C CYS A 39 -1.85 0.69 5.27
N GLU A 40 -3.09 0.99 4.91
CA GLU A 40 -3.99 0.04 4.24
C GLU A 40 -3.53 -0.26 2.81
N LYS A 41 -3.09 0.76 2.06
CA LYS A 41 -2.42 0.57 0.77
C LYS A 41 -1.16 -0.31 0.87
N ASP A 42 -0.35 -0.15 1.90
CA ASP A 42 0.81 -1.00 2.14
C ASP A 42 0.38 -2.46 2.44
N THR A 43 -0.74 -2.65 3.17
CA THR A 43 -1.31 -3.98 3.46
C THR A 43 -1.78 -4.69 2.20
N ILE A 44 -2.49 -3.98 1.31
CA ILE A 44 -2.90 -4.50 0.00
C ILE A 44 -1.66 -4.91 -0.81
N ALA A 45 -0.62 -4.09 -0.84
CA ALA A 45 0.60 -4.41 -1.58
C ALA A 45 1.29 -5.69 -1.06
N VAL A 46 1.29 -5.92 0.25
CA VAL A 46 1.82 -7.15 0.85
C VAL A 46 1.00 -8.36 0.42
N ALA A 47 -0.33 -8.27 0.45
CA ALA A 47 -1.21 -9.34 -0.04
C ALA A 47 -0.94 -9.67 -1.51
N GLN A 48 -0.80 -8.65 -2.36
CA GLN A 48 -0.49 -8.82 -3.78
C GLN A 48 0.88 -9.48 -4.00
N ILE A 49 1.90 -9.10 -3.22
CA ILE A 49 3.23 -9.73 -3.26
C ILE A 49 3.11 -11.20 -2.88
N PHE A 50 2.37 -11.51 -1.82
CA PHE A 50 2.19 -12.88 -1.36
C PHE A 50 1.53 -13.76 -2.44
N LEU A 51 0.48 -13.27 -3.10
CA LEU A 51 -0.17 -13.97 -4.22
C LEU A 51 0.80 -14.21 -5.38
N ARG A 52 1.58 -13.19 -5.76
CA ARG A 52 2.58 -13.33 -6.83
C ARG A 52 3.67 -14.33 -6.50
N LEU A 53 4.14 -14.39 -5.25
CA LEU A 53 5.10 -15.39 -4.79
C LEU A 53 4.52 -16.81 -4.84
N ARG A 54 3.20 -16.96 -4.67
CA ARG A 54 2.45 -18.22 -4.83
C ARG A 54 2.06 -18.55 -6.27
N ARG A 55 2.40 -17.68 -7.24
CA ARG A 55 1.98 -17.76 -8.65
C ARG A 55 0.46 -17.68 -8.83
N GLU A 56 -0.23 -17.03 -7.90
CA GLU A 56 -1.65 -16.73 -8.00
C GLU A 56 -1.87 -15.39 -8.72
N ALA A 57 -3.10 -15.17 -9.19
CA ALA A 57 -3.50 -13.89 -9.74
C ALA A 57 -3.45 -12.80 -8.66
N ILE A 58 -3.19 -11.56 -9.07
CA ILE A 58 -3.34 -10.40 -8.18
C ILE A 58 -4.83 -10.13 -7.94
N LEU A 59 -5.17 -9.54 -6.79
CA LEU A 59 -6.53 -9.08 -6.51
C LEU A 59 -6.95 -8.00 -7.49
N VAL A 60 -8.20 -8.05 -7.94
CA VAL A 60 -8.88 -6.96 -8.66
C VAL A 60 -9.56 -6.01 -7.66
N GLU A 61 -9.98 -4.83 -8.13
CA GLU A 61 -10.54 -3.78 -7.27
C GLU A 61 -11.82 -4.25 -6.56
N GLU A 62 -12.62 -5.08 -7.20
CA GLU A 62 -13.85 -5.65 -6.65
C GLU A 62 -13.60 -6.65 -5.50
N GLU A 63 -12.38 -7.19 -5.39
CA GLU A 63 -11.96 -8.09 -4.31
C GLU A 63 -11.41 -7.32 -3.10
N ILE A 64 -11.24 -5.99 -3.21
CA ILE A 64 -10.73 -5.11 -2.15
C ILE A 64 -11.91 -4.35 -1.53
N ILE A 65 -12.34 -4.80 -0.34
CA ILE A 65 -13.53 -4.25 0.35
C ILE A 65 -13.24 -2.90 1.03
N HIS A 66 -11.98 -2.63 1.41
CA HIS A 66 -11.57 -1.46 2.18
C HIS A 66 -10.18 -0.97 1.77
N ILE A 67 -9.91 0.33 1.96
CA ILE A 67 -8.71 1.07 1.53
C ILE A 67 -8.27 1.98 2.65
#